data_AF-A0A2P8WHW6-F1
#
_entry.id   AF-A0A2P8WHW6-F1
#
_cell.length_a   1.000
_cell.length_b   1.000
_cell.length_c   1.000
_cell.angle_alpha   90.00
_cell.angle_beta   90.00
_cell.angle_gamma   90.00
#
_symmetry.space_group_name_H-M   'P 1'
#
loop_
_entity.id
_entity.type
_entity.pdbx_description
1 polymer ?
#
loop_
_entity_poly.entity_id
_entity_poly.type
_entity_poly.pdbx_seq_one_letter_code
_entity_poly.pdbx_strand_id
1 'polypeptide(L)'
;MAAFRPHYLRHSHINDWLLWLLRRQRRFRVVGESMLPLLPPETEVLIRPGIYRRQFPCAGDLVVAEHPQRPGFHLLKWVVFVEADGSCYVQGLNLSQSTDSRQFGLVPRDGLIGRVVCRFP
;
A
#
# COMPACT_ATOMS: atom_id res chain seq x y z
N MET A 1 -11.53 -18.50 -4.75
CA MET A 1 -11.40 -17.09 -4.34
C MET A 1 -11.02 -17.05 -2.87
N ALA A 2 -9.75 -16.84 -2.55
CA ALA A 2 -9.31 -16.72 -1.17
C ALA A 2 -9.95 -15.47 -0.55
N ALA A 3 -10.66 -15.63 0.56
CA ALA A 3 -11.31 -14.52 1.25
C ALA A 3 -10.25 -13.49 1.64
N PHE A 4 -10.39 -12.27 1.12
CA PHE A 4 -9.62 -11.09 1.50
C PHE A 4 -9.72 -10.89 3.02
N ARG A 5 -8.63 -11.17 3.76
CA ARG A 5 -8.55 -10.97 5.21
C ARG A 5 -7.57 -9.85 5.54
N PRO A 6 -8.02 -8.58 5.62
CA PRO A 6 -7.16 -7.41 5.92
C PRO A 6 -6.71 -7.34 7.39
N HIS A 7 -6.53 -8.49 8.03
CA HIS A 7 -6.53 -8.59 9.48
C HIS A 7 -5.08 -8.47 9.97
N TYR A 8 -4.78 -7.26 10.45
CA TYR A 8 -3.60 -6.89 11.23
C TYR A 8 -2.37 -6.45 10.42
N LEU A 9 -2.07 -5.14 10.51
CA LEU A 9 -0.74 -4.62 10.20
C LEU A 9 0.06 -4.57 11.51
N ARG A 10 1.17 -5.29 11.57
CA ARG A 10 2.03 -5.30 12.78
C ARG A 10 2.59 -3.91 13.09
N HIS A 11 2.89 -3.67 14.36
CA HIS A 11 3.67 -2.50 14.78
C HIS A 11 5.16 -2.71 14.47
N SER A 12 5.91 -1.62 14.34
CA SER A 12 7.35 -1.65 14.11
C SER A 12 8.11 -2.28 15.28
N HIS A 13 9.16 -3.05 14.99
CA HIS A 13 10.14 -3.53 15.96
C HIS A 13 11.50 -2.83 15.79
N ILE A 14 12.45 -3.07 16.68
CA ILE A 14 13.79 -2.44 16.66
C ILE A 14 14.54 -2.61 15.32
N ASN A 15 14.29 -3.73 14.62
CA ASN A 15 14.87 -3.98 13.29
C ASN A 15 14.30 -3.05 12.22
N ASP A 16 13.03 -2.64 12.32
CA ASP A 16 12.44 -1.68 11.39
C ASP A 16 13.03 -0.29 11.58
N TRP A 17 13.34 0.09 12.84
CA TRP A 17 14.06 1.32 13.15
C TRP A 17 15.47 1.32 12.55
N LEU A 18 16.20 0.21 12.66
CA LEU A 18 17.50 0.05 12.03
C LEU A 18 17.40 0.14 10.50
N LEU A 19 16.44 -0.55 9.88
CA LEU A 19 16.24 -0.52 8.43
C LEU A 19 15.79 0.86 7.93
N TRP A 20 14.99 1.58 8.71
CA TRP A 20 14.64 2.97 8.45
C TRP A 20 15.87 3.88 8.53
N LEU A 21 16.69 3.74 9.58
CA LEU A 21 17.94 4.49 9.76
C LEU A 21 18.92 4.24 8.59
N LEU A 22 18.99 2.98 8.13
CA LEU A 22 19.76 2.58 6.96
C LEU A 22 19.12 3.00 5.61
N ARG A 23 18.06 3.82 5.62
CA ARG A 23 17.31 4.33 4.46
C ARG A 23 16.75 3.23 3.54
N ARG A 24 16.57 2.01 4.06
CA ARG A 24 15.99 0.87 3.34
C ARG A 24 14.47 0.83 3.37
N GLN A 25 13.87 1.59 4.28
CA GLN A 25 12.42 1.77 4.37
C GLN A 25 12.08 3.26 4.26
N ARG A 26 10.89 3.56 3.72
CA ARG A 26 10.37 4.94 3.67
C ARG A 26 9.12 5.05 4.53
N ARG A 27 8.96 6.21 5.16
CA ARG A 27 7.81 6.52 5.99
C ARG A 27 6.76 7.27 5.18
N PHE A 28 5.51 6.86 5.33
CA PHE A 28 4.34 7.52 4.74
C PHE A 28 3.33 7.82 5.84
N ARG A 29 2.71 8.98 5.77
CA ARG A 29 1.57 9.34 6.61
C ARG A 29 0.28 9.05 5.87
N VAL A 30 -0.65 8.41 6.55
CA VAL A 30 -1.99 8.15 6.01
C VAL A 30 -2.79 9.44 6.07
N VAL A 31 -3.25 9.87 4.90
CA VAL A 31 -4.14 11.03 4.76
C VAL A 31 -5.51 10.53 4.33
N GLY A 32 -6.55 10.99 5.02
CA GLY A 32 -7.95 10.63 4.77
C GLY A 32 -8.35 9.24 5.29
N GLU A 33 -9.60 8.87 5.02
CA GLU A 33 -10.30 7.79 5.72
C GLU A 33 -10.41 6.48 4.93
N SER A 34 -9.80 6.41 3.74
CA SER A 34 -9.96 5.29 2.81
C SER A 34 -9.52 3.92 3.34
N MET A 35 -8.75 3.91 4.44
CA MET A 35 -8.19 2.71 5.05
C MET A 35 -8.73 2.43 6.46
N LEU A 36 -9.76 3.16 6.87
CA LEU A 36 -10.49 2.85 8.11
C LEU A 36 -11.15 1.46 8.04
N PRO A 37 -11.27 0.76 9.19
CA PRO A 37 -10.78 1.16 10.51
C PRO A 37 -9.29 0.83 10.75
N LEU A 38 -8.61 0.17 9.80
CA LEU A 38 -7.26 -0.35 10.01
C LEU A 38 -6.21 0.76 10.12
N LEU A 39 -6.30 1.81 9.31
CA LEU A 39 -5.36 2.92 9.33
C LEU A 39 -6.12 4.24 9.41
N PRO A 40 -6.29 4.79 10.62
CA PRO A 40 -6.82 6.13 10.81
C PRO A 40 -5.93 7.20 10.15
N PRO A 41 -6.50 8.37 9.82
CA PRO A 41 -5.71 9.53 9.45
C PRO A 41 -4.59 9.82 10.46
N GLU A 42 -3.49 10.40 9.99
CA GLU A 42 -2.26 10.68 10.74
C GLU A 42 -1.45 9.43 11.16
N THR A 43 -1.95 8.21 10.94
CA THR A 43 -1.15 7.00 11.16
C THR A 43 0.05 7.00 10.24
N GLU A 44 1.25 6.75 10.78
CA GLU A 44 2.45 6.58 9.98
C GLU A 44 2.68 5.08 9.69
N VAL A 45 3.15 4.78 8.49
CA VAL A 45 3.51 3.42 8.07
C VAL A 45 4.89 3.42 7.45
N LEU A 46 5.58 2.29 7.57
CA LEU A 46 6.81 2.04 6.84
C LEU A 46 6.54 1.17 5.62
N ILE A 47 7.20 1.51 4.51
CA ILE A 47 7.18 0.73 3.28
C ILE A 47 8.57 0.25 2.92
N ARG A 48 8.65 -0.88 2.21
CA ARG A 48 9.84 -1.29 1.47
C ARG A 48 9.75 -0.77 0.03
N PRO A 49 10.42 0.34 -0.31
CA PRO A 49 10.32 0.94 -1.65
C PRO A 49 10.95 0.04 -2.71
N GLY A 50 10.40 0.07 -3.93
CA GLY A 50 10.98 -0.61 -5.09
C GLY A 50 11.02 -2.13 -5.01
N ILE A 51 10.39 -2.75 -4.01
CA ILE A 51 10.32 -4.22 -3.85
C ILE A 51 9.76 -4.88 -5.13
N TYR A 52 8.82 -4.21 -5.79
CA TYR A 52 8.15 -4.71 -6.99
C TYR A 52 8.99 -4.65 -8.26
N ARG A 53 10.20 -4.07 -8.23
CA ARG A 53 11.17 -4.23 -9.33
C ARG A 53 11.79 -5.63 -9.37
N ARG A 54 11.81 -6.31 -8.22
CA ARG A 54 12.42 -7.64 -8.06
C ARG A 54 11.38 -8.73 -7.77
N GLN A 55 10.25 -8.36 -7.18
CA GLN A 55 9.18 -9.27 -6.80
C GLN A 55 7.92 -8.94 -7.59
N PHE A 56 7.13 -9.96 -7.91
CA PHE A 56 5.81 -9.76 -8.49
C PHE A 56 4.82 -9.37 -7.38
N PRO A 57 3.89 -8.42 -7.61
CA PRO A 57 2.86 -8.11 -6.63
C PRO A 57 1.93 -9.30 -6.41
N CYS A 58 1.34 -9.37 -5.22
CA CYS A 58 0.41 -10.44 -4.87
C CYS A 58 -0.91 -9.86 -4.33
N ALA A 59 -2.01 -10.55 -4.60
CA ALA A 59 -3.27 -10.28 -3.93
C ALA A 59 -3.07 -10.36 -2.40
N GLY A 60 -3.60 -9.36 -1.70
CA GLY A 60 -3.41 -9.20 -0.25
C GLY A 60 -2.16 -8.40 0.14
N ASP A 61 -1.37 -7.87 -0.80
CA ASP A 61 -0.36 -6.87 -0.45
C ASP A 61 -1.02 -5.52 -0.10
N LEU A 62 -0.57 -4.88 0.99
CA LEU A 62 -0.88 -3.47 1.26
C LEU A 62 0.20 -2.61 0.61
N VAL A 63 -0.19 -1.72 -0.31
CA VAL A 63 0.77 -0.98 -1.14
C VAL A 63 0.58 0.52 -1.03
N VAL A 64 1.69 1.23 -1.17
CA VAL A 64 1.68 2.62 -1.60
C VAL A 64 1.88 2.63 -3.11
N ALA A 65 0.98 3.27 -3.82
CA ALA A 65 0.96 3.38 -5.27
C ALA A 65 0.79 4.83 -5.71
N GLU A 66 1.27 5.17 -6.89
CA GLU A 66 1.01 6.44 -7.54
C GLU A 66 -0.32 6.37 -8.31
N HIS A 67 -1.10 7.45 -8.27
CA HIS A 67 -2.35 7.54 -9.00
C HIS A 67 -2.09 7.59 -10.51
N PRO A 68 -2.68 6.69 -11.33
CA PRO A 68 -2.34 6.57 -12.74
C PRO A 68 -2.53 7.86 -13.56
N GLN A 69 -3.54 8.65 -13.22
CA GLN A 69 -3.86 9.92 -13.89
C GLN A 69 -3.36 11.17 -13.15
N ARG A 70 -2.69 11.04 -11.98
CA ARG A 70 -2.23 12.18 -11.17
C ARG A 70 -0.82 11.92 -10.63
N PRO A 71 0.22 12.19 -11.44
CA PRO A 71 1.61 12.00 -11.02
C PRO A 71 1.93 12.77 -9.72
N GLY A 72 2.69 12.15 -8.84
CA GLY A 72 3.03 12.63 -7.51
C GLY A 72 1.96 12.38 -6.44
N PHE A 73 0.73 11.95 -6.81
CA PHE A 73 -0.32 11.65 -5.86
C PHE A 73 -0.24 10.20 -5.40
N HIS A 74 0.13 9.97 -4.14
CA HIS A 74 0.27 8.64 -3.57
C HIS A 74 -1.00 8.16 -2.87
N LEU A 75 -1.32 6.90 -3.08
CA LEU A 75 -2.48 6.18 -2.56
C LEU A 75 -1.99 5.02 -1.70
N LEU A 76 -2.63 4.79 -0.55
CA LEU A 76 -2.43 3.58 0.24
C LEU A 76 -3.67 2.69 0.10
N LYS A 77 -3.49 1.48 -0.46
CA LYS A 77 -4.58 0.57 -0.86
C LYS A 77 -4.14 -0.89 -0.79
N TRP A 78 -5.10 -1.80 -0.65
CA TRP A 78 -4.84 -3.23 -0.77
C TRP A 78 -4.91 -3.69 -2.22
N VAL A 79 -4.03 -4.60 -2.61
CA VAL A 79 -4.12 -5.33 -3.87
C VAL A 79 -5.21 -6.41 -3.74
N VAL A 80 -6.24 -6.35 -4.57
CA VAL A 80 -7.33 -7.34 -4.58
C VAL A 80 -6.99 -8.49 -5.54
N PHE A 81 -6.51 -8.15 -6.73
CA PHE A 81 -6.00 -9.09 -7.71
C PHE A 81 -4.90 -8.45 -8.55
N VAL A 82 -4.15 -9.30 -9.25
CA VAL A 82 -3.00 -8.94 -10.08
C VAL A 82 -3.15 -9.60 -11.43
N GLU A 83 -2.98 -8.84 -12.50
CA GLU A 83 -3.00 -9.32 -13.88
C GLU A 83 -1.66 -9.96 -14.27
N ALA A 84 -1.63 -10.64 -15.42
CA ALA A 84 -0.44 -11.32 -15.92
C ALA A 84 0.76 -10.38 -16.18
N ASP A 85 0.49 -9.11 -16.51
CA ASP A 85 1.51 -8.08 -16.70
C ASP A 85 1.98 -7.42 -15.38
N GLY A 86 1.37 -7.79 -14.25
CA GLY A 86 1.67 -7.28 -12.93
C GLY A 86 0.91 -6.00 -12.57
N SER A 87 0.04 -5.52 -13.46
CA SER A 87 -0.91 -4.46 -13.10
C SER A 87 -1.87 -4.95 -12.01
N CYS A 88 -2.21 -4.06 -11.09
CA CYS A 88 -2.91 -4.40 -9.86
C CYS A 88 -4.25 -3.68 -9.78
N TYR A 89 -5.29 -4.43 -9.46
CA TYR A 89 -6.53 -3.83 -8.98
C TYR A 89 -6.38 -3.57 -7.49
N VAL A 90 -6.47 -2.30 -7.10
CA VAL A 90 -6.30 -1.86 -5.73
C VAL A 90 -7.59 -1.30 -5.16
N GLN A 91 -7.83 -1.55 -3.87
CA GLN A 91 -9.05 -1.14 -3.20
C GLN A 91 -8.78 -0.68 -1.76
N GLY A 92 -9.52 0.35 -1.32
CA GLY A 92 -9.52 0.76 0.08
C GLY A 92 -10.41 -0.12 0.94
N LEU A 93 -10.23 -0.06 2.25
CA LEU A 93 -11.12 -0.74 3.20
C LEU A 93 -12.43 0.03 3.37
N ASN A 94 -12.35 1.36 3.38
CA ASN A 94 -13.52 2.22 3.48
C ASN A 94 -14.07 2.53 2.08
N LEU A 95 -14.97 1.68 1.60
CA LEU A 95 -15.50 1.73 0.23
C LEU A 95 -16.19 3.05 -0.13
N SER A 96 -16.79 3.75 0.83
CA SER A 96 -17.49 5.01 0.60
C SER A 96 -16.55 6.21 0.51
N GLN A 97 -15.34 6.12 1.07
CA GLN A 97 -14.35 7.20 1.14
C GLN A 97 -13.05 6.88 0.37
N SER A 98 -13.06 5.84 -0.45
CA SER A 98 -11.86 5.36 -1.14
C SER A 98 -11.88 5.74 -2.63
N THR A 99 -10.86 6.52 -3.03
CA THR A 99 -10.45 6.64 -4.43
C THR A 99 -9.53 5.49 -4.79
N ASP A 100 -10.04 4.57 -5.61
CA ASP A 100 -9.38 3.30 -5.92
C ASP A 100 -9.72 2.78 -7.33
N SER A 101 -9.36 1.53 -7.64
CA SER A 101 -9.48 0.97 -8.99
C SER A 101 -10.91 0.92 -9.53
N ARG A 102 -11.95 1.05 -8.68
CA ARG A 102 -13.33 1.23 -9.14
C ARG A 102 -13.51 2.51 -9.97
N GLN A 103 -12.68 3.52 -9.72
CA GLN A 103 -12.77 4.83 -10.36
C GLN A 103 -11.72 5.02 -11.45
N PHE A 104 -10.50 4.53 -11.25
CA PHE A 104 -9.37 4.80 -12.15
C PHE A 104 -8.81 3.57 -12.87
N GLY A 105 -9.33 2.37 -12.63
CA GLY A 105 -8.85 1.12 -13.23
C GLY A 105 -7.58 0.57 -12.57
N LEU A 106 -6.82 -0.22 -13.32
CA LEU A 106 -5.63 -0.91 -12.83
C LEU A 106 -4.47 0.06 -12.60
N VAL A 107 -3.67 -0.22 -11.57
CA VAL A 107 -2.39 0.48 -11.34
C VAL A 107 -1.28 -0.34 -12.00
N PRO A 108 -0.47 0.24 -12.90
CA PRO A 108 0.65 -0.47 -13.50
C PRO A 108 1.68 -0.84 -12.42
N ARG A 109 2.38 -1.95 -12.61
CA ARG A 109 3.41 -2.43 -11.66
C ARG A 109 4.44 -1.35 -11.31
N ASP A 110 4.83 -0.54 -12.28
CA ASP A 110 5.82 0.53 -12.09
C ASP A 110 5.28 1.71 -11.26
N GLY A 111 3.95 1.85 -11.17
CA GLY A 111 3.29 2.79 -10.27
C GLY A 111 3.25 2.32 -8.81
N LEU A 112 3.65 1.07 -8.51
CA LEU A 112 3.74 0.58 -7.13
C LEU A 112 5.04 1.06 -6.46
N ILE A 113 4.92 2.10 -5.64
CA ILE A 113 6.04 2.71 -4.92
C ILE A 113 6.69 1.71 -3.95
N GLY A 114 5.87 0.93 -3.25
CA GLY A 114 6.37 -0.13 -2.37
C GLY A 114 5.30 -0.78 -1.51
N ARG A 115 5.69 -1.87 -0.86
CA ARG A 115 4.81 -2.62 0.04
C ARG A 115 4.90 -2.09 1.46
N VAL A 116 3.76 -1.88 2.10
CA VAL A 116 3.65 -1.54 3.52
C VAL A 116 4.07 -2.74 4.36
N VAL A 117 4.93 -2.53 5.36
CA VAL A 117 5.48 -3.60 6.20
C VAL A 117 5.04 -3.54 7.66
N CYS A 118 4.80 -2.33 8.19
CA CYS A 118 4.33 -2.13 9.56
C CYS A 118 3.75 -0.73 9.75
N ARG A 119 2.99 -0.54 10.83
CA ARG A 119 2.71 0.78 11.40
C ARG A 119 3.95 1.30 12.09
N PHE A 120 4.24 2.57 11.88
CA PHE A 120 5.26 3.31 12.61
C PHE A 120 4.62 3.92 13.87
N PRO A 121 5.36 4.06 14.98
CA PRO A 121 4.83 4.59 16.24
C PRO A 121 4.36 6.04 16.14
#